data_AF-A0A2K5ASP6-F1
#
_entry.id   AF-A0A2K5ASP6-F1
#
_cell.length_a   1.000
_cell.length_b   1.000
_cell.length_c   1.000
_cell.angle_alpha   90.00
_cell.angle_beta   90.00
_cell.angle_gamma   90.00
#
_symmetry.space_group_name_H-M   'P 1'
#
loop_
_entity.id
_entity.type
_entity.pdbx_description
1 polymer ?
#
loop_
_entity_poly.entity_id
_entity_poly.type
_entity_poly.pdbx_seq_one_letter_code
_entity_poly.pdbx_strand_id
1 'polypeptide(L)'
;MALIYVVPTAVVGAVMLAIFLTSIPMASKDYALEVDAFKDNDDMMLMYRVVIVNTGRNDVTNVVVDYGTYKDFIPRIKPGEKIILSPRDDASKEKVTVTAEPSIYIVKEYRNLAKMVKVH
;
A
#
# COMPACT_ATOMS: atom_id res chain seq x y z
N MET A 1 18.64 -48.87 -19.84
CA MET A 1 17.57 -48.84 -18.80
C MET A 1 17.69 -47.67 -17.81
N ALA A 2 18.82 -46.94 -17.71
CA ALA A 2 18.92 -45.77 -16.82
C ALA A 2 18.36 -44.46 -17.42
N LEU A 3 18.49 -44.22 -18.74
CA LEU A 3 18.04 -42.96 -19.37
C LEU A 3 16.51 -42.72 -19.29
N ILE A 4 15.71 -43.79 -19.28
CA ILE A 4 14.23 -43.69 -19.29
C ILE A 4 13.68 -43.25 -17.92
N TYR A 5 14.43 -43.43 -16.82
CA TYR A 5 14.00 -43.01 -15.47
C TYR A 5 14.50 -41.59 -15.08
N VAL A 6 15.47 -41.04 -15.81
CA VAL A 6 16.02 -39.70 -15.54
C VAL A 6 15.12 -38.60 -16.13
N VAL A 7 14.46 -38.87 -17.27
CA VAL A 7 13.55 -37.90 -17.91
C VAL A 7 12.27 -37.66 -17.08
N PRO A 8 11.58 -38.69 -16.54
CA PRO A 8 10.42 -38.50 -15.67
C PRO A 8 10.75 -37.77 -14.37
N THR A 9 11.92 -38.04 -13.78
CA THR A 9 12.33 -37.42 -12.51
C THR A 9 12.70 -35.95 -12.69
N ALA A 10 13.34 -35.57 -13.80
CA ALA A 10 13.63 -34.18 -14.13
C ALA A 10 12.34 -33.37 -14.38
N VAL A 11 11.36 -33.93 -15.08
CA VAL A 11 10.07 -33.26 -15.35
C VAL A 11 9.27 -33.07 -14.06
N VAL A 12 9.19 -34.10 -13.21
CA VAL A 12 8.51 -34.01 -11.91
C VAL A 12 9.20 -32.97 -11.01
N GLY A 13 10.54 -32.93 -11.00
CA GLY A 13 11.30 -31.93 -10.27
C GLY A 13 11.04 -30.51 -10.75
N ALA A 14 10.98 -30.29 -12.07
CA ALA A 14 10.68 -28.98 -12.65
C ALA A 14 9.26 -28.51 -12.34
N VAL A 15 8.28 -29.42 -12.39
CA VAL A 15 6.88 -29.11 -12.06
C VAL A 15 6.73 -28.78 -10.56
N MET A 16 7.37 -29.54 -9.66
CA MET A 16 7.37 -29.24 -8.23
C MET A 16 8.04 -27.89 -7.93
N LEU A 17 9.16 -27.58 -8.58
CA LEU A 17 9.83 -26.29 -8.43
C LEU A 17 8.96 -25.13 -8.92
N ALA A 18 8.28 -25.29 -10.06
CA ALA A 18 7.36 -24.28 -10.58
C ALA A 18 6.18 -24.02 -9.62
N ILE A 19 5.57 -25.08 -9.09
CA ILE A 19 4.49 -24.95 -8.09
C ILE A 19 5.01 -24.26 -6.82
N PHE A 20 6.20 -24.65 -6.34
CA PHE A 20 6.82 -24.04 -5.17
C PHE A 20 7.09 -22.54 -5.37
N LEU A 21 7.64 -22.14 -6.53
CA LEU A 21 7.89 -20.74 -6.87
C LEU A 21 6.60 -19.90 -6.95
N THR A 22 5.50 -20.48 -7.44
CA THR A 22 4.18 -19.80 -7.42
C THR A 22 3.52 -19.78 -6.04
N SER A 23 3.95 -20.67 -5.14
CA SER A 23 3.45 -20.79 -3.77
C SER A 23 4.24 -19.95 -2.77
N ILE A 24 5.30 -19.26 -3.20
CA ILE A 24 5.96 -18.25 -2.37
C ILE A 24 4.94 -17.12 -2.24
N PRO A 25 4.31 -16.91 -1.06
CA PRO A 25 3.53 -15.71 -0.87
C PRO A 25 4.48 -14.54 -1.13
N MET A 26 4.18 -13.70 -2.13
CA MET A 26 4.88 -12.43 -2.34
C MET A 26 5.01 -11.81 -0.96
N ALA A 27 6.26 -11.71 -0.46
CA ALA A 27 6.54 -11.57 0.96
C ALA A 27 5.77 -10.38 1.55
N SER A 28 4.57 -10.65 2.10
CA SER A 28 3.78 -9.66 2.79
C SER A 28 4.50 -9.41 4.10
N LYS A 29 4.95 -8.17 4.28
CA LYS A 29 5.59 -7.76 5.52
C LYS A 29 4.57 -7.93 6.66
N ASP A 30 5.04 -8.32 7.84
CA ASP A 30 4.18 -8.48 9.02
C ASP A 30 3.41 -7.21 9.34
N TYR A 31 4.06 -6.05 9.19
CA TYR A 31 3.46 -4.73 9.33
C TYR A 31 3.77 -3.93 8.07
N ALA A 32 2.72 -3.44 7.39
CA ALA A 32 2.87 -2.61 6.21
C ALA A 32 1.68 -1.67 6.05
N LEU A 33 1.95 -0.43 5.68
CA LEU A 33 0.96 0.52 5.23
C LEU A 33 1.26 0.90 3.78
N GLU A 34 0.22 0.94 2.97
CA GLU A 34 0.21 1.65 1.70
C GLU A 34 -0.45 3.00 1.91
N VAL A 35 0.20 4.06 1.44
CA VAL A 35 -0.29 5.43 1.55
C VAL A 35 -0.34 6.05 0.16
N ASP A 36 -1.52 6.53 -0.21
CA ASP A 36 -1.75 7.29 -1.43
C ASP A 36 -2.28 8.68 -1.05
N ALA A 37 -1.59 9.72 -1.53
CA ALA A 37 -1.93 11.11 -1.25
C ALA A 37 -2.18 11.79 -2.59
N PHE A 38 -3.39 12.30 -2.78
CA PHE A 38 -3.76 12.94 -4.03
C PHE A 38 -4.63 14.16 -3.80
N LYS A 39 -4.58 15.06 -4.77
CA LYS A 39 -5.51 16.18 -4.89
C LYS A 39 -6.46 15.92 -6.06
N ASP A 40 -7.73 16.10 -5.78
CA ASP A 40 -8.83 16.04 -6.71
C ASP A 40 -9.23 17.47 -7.07
N ASN A 41 -9.29 17.76 -8.37
CA ASN A 41 -9.71 19.05 -8.88
C ASN A 41 -11.03 18.82 -9.60
N ASP A 42 -12.11 18.93 -8.83
CA ASP A 42 -13.42 19.14 -9.41
C ASP A 42 -13.50 20.62 -9.79
N ASP A 43 -14.14 20.99 -10.91
CA ASP A 43 -14.04 22.31 -11.57
C ASP A 43 -14.22 23.53 -10.65
N MET A 44 -14.77 23.35 -9.44
CA MET A 44 -15.03 24.39 -8.45
C MET A 44 -14.34 24.19 -7.09
N MET A 45 -13.71 23.04 -6.80
CA MET A 45 -13.12 22.75 -5.49
C MET A 45 -11.89 21.84 -5.58
N LEU A 46 -10.78 22.31 -4.99
CA LEU A 46 -9.57 21.52 -4.81
C LEU A 46 -9.66 20.75 -3.50
N MET A 47 -9.80 19.43 -3.57
CA MET A 47 -9.87 18.56 -2.39
C MET A 47 -8.60 17.74 -2.25
N TYR A 48 -8.01 17.72 -1.06
CA TYR A 48 -6.91 16.82 -0.73
C TYR A 48 -7.47 15.54 -0.09
N ARG A 49 -6.89 14.39 -0.42
CA ARG A 49 -7.23 13.11 0.21
C ARG A 49 -5.96 12.32 0.50
N VAL A 50 -5.97 11.69 1.67
CA VAL A 50 -4.94 10.72 2.09
C VAL A 50 -5.64 9.40 2.35
N VAL A 51 -5.25 8.39 1.58
CA VAL A 51 -5.75 7.03 1.68
C VAL A 51 -4.67 6.17 2.30
N ILE A 52 -5.01 5.47 3.38
CA ILE A 52 -4.10 4.61 4.12
C ILE A 52 -4.72 3.22 4.15
N VAL A 53 -3.97 2.21 3.71
CA VAL A 53 -4.40 0.81 3.70
C VAL A 53 -3.37 -0.02 4.44
N ASN A 54 -3.79 -0.83 5.40
CA ASN A 54 -2.89 -1.83 5.98
C ASN A 54 -2.79 -3.04 5.05
N THR A 55 -1.64 -3.19 4.41
CA THR A 55 -1.31 -4.29 3.50
C THR A 55 -0.49 -5.40 4.17
N GLY A 56 -0.22 -5.25 5.48
CA GLY A 56 0.48 -6.23 6.30
C GLY A 56 -0.44 -7.33 6.84
N ARG A 57 0.17 -8.28 7.55
CA ARG A 57 -0.53 -9.42 8.16
C ARG A 57 -1.05 -9.13 9.56
N ASN A 58 -0.45 -8.18 10.26
CA ASN A 58 -0.78 -7.80 11.62
C ASN A 58 -1.42 -6.42 11.68
N ASP A 59 -2.04 -6.12 12.82
CA ASP A 59 -2.54 -4.79 13.13
C ASP A 59 -1.41 -3.77 13.16
N VAL A 60 -1.61 -2.63 12.52
CA VAL A 60 -0.71 -1.48 12.65
C VAL A 60 -1.29 -0.52 13.67
N THR A 61 -0.51 -0.14 14.68
CA THR A 61 -0.96 0.70 15.80
C THR A 61 -0.23 2.02 15.89
N ASN A 62 -0.80 2.98 16.63
CA ASN A 62 -0.22 4.30 16.87
C ASN A 62 0.12 5.03 15.56
N VAL A 63 -0.80 5.00 14.60
CA VAL A 63 -0.61 5.64 13.30
C VAL A 63 -0.79 7.14 13.47
N VAL A 64 0.24 7.90 13.12
CA VAL A 64 0.23 9.37 13.12
C VAL A 64 0.33 9.83 11.67
N VAL A 65 -0.62 10.67 11.27
CA VAL A 65 -0.62 11.32 9.95
C VAL A 65 -0.26 12.78 10.16
N ASP A 66 0.92 13.17 9.72
CA ASP A 66 1.48 14.51 9.88
C ASP A 66 1.35 15.28 8.56
N TYR A 67 0.52 16.32 8.57
CA TYR A 67 0.29 17.21 7.44
C TYR A 67 1.20 18.44 7.46
N GLY A 68 2.21 18.48 8.32
CA GLY A 68 3.14 19.59 8.52
C GLY A 68 2.63 20.66 9.49
N THR A 69 1.34 21.00 9.44
CA THR A 69 0.73 22.02 10.32
C THR A 69 -0.01 21.43 11.52
N TYR A 70 -0.59 20.24 11.36
CA TYR A 70 -1.23 19.47 12.42
C TYR A 70 -1.07 17.97 12.15
N LYS A 71 -1.48 17.17 13.13
CA LYS A 71 -1.41 15.71 13.05
C LYS A 71 -2.73 15.08 13.43
N ASP A 72 -3.11 14.02 12.71
CA ASP A 72 -4.18 13.12 13.11
C ASP A 72 -3.61 11.86 13.74
N PHE A 73 -4.37 11.26 14.66
CA PHE A 73 -4.01 10.02 15.32
C PHE A 73 -5.05 8.93 15.05
N ILE A 74 -4.60 7.79 14.56
CA ILE A 74 -5.40 6.59 14.37
C ILE A 74 -4.82 5.50 15.29
N PRO A 75 -5.57 5.05 16.32
CA PRO A 75 -5.05 4.09 17.29
C PRO A 75 -4.62 2.76 16.67
N ARG A 76 -5.37 2.28 15.67
CA ARG A 76 -5.18 0.97 15.04
C ARG A 76 -5.79 0.94 13.64
N ILE A 77 -5.12 0.24 12.72
CA ILE A 77 -5.63 -0.14 11.40
C ILE A 77 -5.45 -1.66 11.24
N LYS A 78 -6.54 -2.41 11.06
CA LYS A 78 -6.51 -3.88 10.90
C LYS A 78 -5.98 -4.29 9.53
N PRO A 79 -5.45 -5.52 9.37
CA PRO A 79 -5.10 -6.06 8.06
C PRO A 79 -6.24 -5.91 7.04
N GLY A 80 -5.94 -5.32 5.88
CA GLY A 80 -6.91 -5.04 4.81
C GLY A 80 -7.84 -3.84 5.06
N GLU A 81 -7.78 -3.20 6.22
CA GLU A 81 -8.58 -2.01 6.51
C GLU A 81 -8.05 -0.78 5.76
N LYS A 82 -9.00 0.03 5.27
CA LYS A 82 -8.75 1.25 4.51
C LYS A 82 -9.33 2.44 5.25
N ILE A 83 -8.49 3.44 5.51
CA ILE A 83 -8.86 4.73 6.07
C ILE A 83 -8.72 5.81 4.99
N ILE A 84 -9.70 6.70 4.88
CA ILE A 84 -9.68 7.83 3.96
C ILE A 84 -9.83 9.10 4.79
N LEU A 85 -8.82 9.96 4.75
CA LEU A 85 -8.79 11.24 5.44
C LEU A 85 -8.87 12.39 4.44
N SER A 86 -9.56 13.45 4.83
CA SER A 86 -9.65 14.70 4.08
C SER A 86 -8.93 15.78 4.89
N PRO A 87 -7.67 16.11 4.55
CA PRO A 87 -6.94 17.15 5.25
C PRO A 87 -7.68 18.49 5.15
N ARG A 88 -7.70 19.23 6.26
CA ARG A 88 -8.14 20.63 6.34
C ARG A 88 -7.30 21.53 5.43
N ASP A 89 -7.85 22.71 5.10
CA ASP A 89 -7.24 23.68 4.19
C ASP A 89 -5.91 24.28 4.67
N ASP A 90 -5.65 24.24 5.98
CA ASP A 90 -4.42 24.67 6.62
C ASP A 90 -3.30 23.60 6.58
N ALA A 91 -3.56 22.41 6.02
CA ALA A 91 -2.54 21.39 5.79
C ALA A 91 -1.45 21.83 4.79
N SER A 92 -0.25 21.27 4.90
CA SER A 92 0.74 21.35 3.84
C SER A 92 0.20 20.71 2.56
N LYS A 93 0.38 21.41 1.44
CA LYS A 93 -0.13 21.02 0.11
C LYS A 93 0.87 20.20 -0.70
N GLU A 94 2.08 20.03 -0.18
CA GLU A 94 3.20 19.37 -0.88
C GLU A 94 3.24 17.88 -0.57
N LYS A 95 3.20 17.51 0.71
CA LYS A 95 3.39 16.13 1.16
C LYS A 95 2.68 15.84 2.49
N VAL A 96 2.49 14.56 2.75
CA VAL A 96 2.07 13.99 4.03
C VAL A 96 3.11 13.00 4.52
N THR A 97 3.33 12.96 5.84
CA THR A 97 4.18 11.96 6.49
C THR A 97 3.31 11.06 7.35
N VAL A 98 3.44 9.75 7.19
CA VAL A 98 2.73 8.75 7.99
C VAL A 98 3.75 7.94 8.77
N THR A 99 3.60 7.91 10.08
CA THR A 99 4.42 7.09 10.98
C THR A 99 3.57 6.13 11.78
N ALA A 100 4.06 4.93 12.06
CA ALA A 100 3.35 3.96 12.90
C ALA A 100 4.31 2.97 13.56
N GLU A 101 3.83 2.32 14.61
CA GLU A 101 4.55 1.23 15.27
C GLU A 101 4.37 -0.09 14.50
N PRO A 102 5.37 -0.99 14.50
CA PRO A 102 6.64 -0.90 15.22
C PRO A 102 7.76 -0.10 14.51
N SER A 103 7.65 0.17 13.21
CA SER A 103 8.73 0.83 12.45
C SER A 103 8.30 1.27 11.04
N ILE A 104 7.17 1.97 10.93
CA ILE A 104 6.69 2.51 9.66
C ILE A 104 6.97 4.01 9.60
N TYR A 105 7.63 4.44 8.52
CA TYR A 105 7.85 5.84 8.19
C TYR A 105 7.69 6.01 6.68
N ILE A 106 6.67 6.73 6.26
CA ILE A 106 6.29 6.91 4.84
C ILE A 106 6.10 8.39 4.57
N VAL A 107 6.73 8.91 3.53
CA VAL A 107 6.51 10.27 3.03
C VAL A 107 5.89 10.17 1.64
N LYS A 108 4.79 10.89 1.42
CA LYS A 108 4.09 10.91 0.14
C LYS A 108 3.76 12.33 -0.29
N GLU A 109 4.16 12.66 -1.51
CA GLU A 109 3.77 13.91 -2.16
C GLU A 109 2.35 13.80 -2.72
N TYR A 110 1.61 14.92 -2.71
CA TYR A 110 0.28 14.96 -3.28
C TYR A 110 0.34 14.97 -4.81
N ARG A 111 -0.09 13.87 -5.43
CA ARG A 111 -0.23 13.80 -6.89
C ARG A 111 -1.59 14.33 -7.35
N ASN A 112 -1.66 14.81 -8.59
CA ASN A 112 -2.95 15.02 -9.23
C ASN A 112 -3.58 13.67 -9.58
N LEU A 113 -4.87 13.51 -9.34
CA LEU A 113 -5.59 12.48 -10.08
C LEU A 113 -5.59 12.86 -11.55
N ALA A 114 -5.12 11.95 -12.41
CA ALA A 114 -5.25 12.14 -13.85
C ALA A 114 -6.75 12.30 -14.15
N LYS A 115 -7.15 13.41 -14.77
CA LYS A 115 -8.52 13.58 -15.24
C LYS A 115 -8.83 12.37 -16.12
N MET A 116 -9.84 11.58 -15.75
CA MET A 116 -10.38 10.56 -16.65
C MET A 116 -10.91 11.31 -17.87
N VAL A 117 -10.23 11.20 -19.01
CA VAL A 117 -10.76 11.69 -20.28
C VAL A 117 -12.00 10.86 -20.56
N LYS A 118 -13.19 11.43 -20.39
CA LYS A 118 -14.43 10.82 -20.86
C LYS A 118 -14.31 10.68 -22.37
N VAL A 119 -14.05 9.46 -22.84
CA VAL A 119 -14.15 9.11 -24.25
C VAL A 119 -15.65 9.19 -24.58
N HIS A 120 -16.04 10.23 -25.32
CA HIS A 120 -17.39 10.36 -25.86
C HIS A 120 -17.45 9.64 -27.21
#